data_AF-A0A941DB60-F1
#
_entry.id   AF-A0A941DB60-F1
#
_cell.length_a   1.000
_cell.length_b   1.000
_cell.length_c   1.000
_cell.angle_alpha   90.00
_cell.angle_beta   90.00
_cell.angle_gamma   90.00
#
_symmetry.space_group_name_H-M   'P 1'
#
loop_
_entity.id
_entity.type
_entity.pdbx_description
1 polymer ?
#
loop_
_entity_poly.entity_id
_entity_poly.type
_entity_poly.pdbx_seq_one_letter_code
_entity_poly.pdbx_strand_id
1 'polypeptide(L)'
;MTALDLAALPEAWRTGVPELPAEDGPSGAAWLSALPGHVAEALDRWTLTVDGPPTAAPQALLLPVRRRDEPLTLVAHRPRRATRTAQVALRT
;
A
#
# COMPACT_ATOMS: atom_id res chain seq x y z
N MET A 1 0.00 -2.96 16.50
CA MET A 1 0.49 -3.16 15.11
C MET A 1 -0.65 -3.78 14.32
N THR A 2 -1.47 -2.98 13.64
CA THR A 2 -2.56 -3.52 12.81
C THR A 2 -1.96 -3.88 11.47
N ALA A 3 -1.84 -5.18 11.19
CA ALA A 3 -1.44 -5.65 9.88
C ALA A 3 -2.49 -5.26 8.84
N LEU A 4 -2.06 -4.82 7.65
CA LEU A 4 -2.97 -4.65 6.52
C LEU A 4 -3.61 -6.02 6.22
N ASP A 5 -4.93 -6.11 6.35
CA ASP A 5 -5.65 -7.30 5.92
C ASP A 5 -5.81 -7.27 4.41
N LEU A 6 -4.99 -8.06 3.71
CA LEU A 6 -5.08 -8.19 2.26
C LEU A 6 -6.41 -8.79 1.83
N ALA A 7 -7.11 -9.56 2.68
CA ALA A 7 -8.42 -10.12 2.37
C ALA A 7 -9.52 -9.03 2.33
N ALA A 8 -9.31 -7.92 3.03
CA ALA A 8 -10.21 -6.75 2.97
C ALA A 8 -10.06 -5.94 1.67
N LEU A 9 -9.10 -6.27 0.81
CA LEU A 9 -8.96 -5.64 -0.50
C LEU A 9 -10.03 -6.12 -1.49
N PRO A 10 -10.45 -5.24 -2.44
CA PRO A 10 -11.37 -5.63 -3.49
C PRO A 10 -10.89 -6.88 -4.25
N GLU A 11 -11.81 -7.83 -4.48
CA GLU A 11 -11.56 -9.09 -5.19
C GLU A 11 -10.81 -8.88 -6.51
N ALA A 12 -11.28 -7.96 -7.34
CA ALA A 12 -10.70 -7.63 -8.65
C ALA A 12 -9.22 -7.18 -8.55
N TRP A 13 -8.84 -6.63 -7.40
CA TRP A 13 -7.47 -6.19 -7.16
C TRP A 13 -6.60 -7.35 -6.66
N ARG A 14 -7.15 -8.21 -5.80
CA ARG A 14 -6.50 -9.43 -5.35
C ARG A 14 -6.19 -10.40 -6.49
N THR A 15 -7.01 -10.43 -7.54
CA THR A 15 -6.82 -11.28 -8.72
C THR A 15 -6.05 -10.59 -9.84
N GLY A 16 -6.30 -9.32 -10.12
CA GLY A 16 -5.68 -8.61 -11.24
C GLY A 16 -4.25 -8.14 -10.98
N VAL A 17 -3.92 -7.73 -9.75
CA VAL A 17 -2.56 -7.25 -9.43
C VAL A 17 -1.50 -8.34 -9.59
N PRO A 18 -1.67 -9.59 -9.09
CA PRO A 18 -0.68 -10.65 -9.28
C PRO A 18 -0.28 -10.90 -10.73
N GLU A 19 -1.22 -10.74 -11.67
CA GLU A 19 -1.00 -10.97 -13.11
C GLU A 19 -0.24 -9.84 -13.80
N LEU A 20 -0.10 -8.67 -13.15
CA LEU A 20 0.62 -7.56 -13.72
C LEU A 20 2.11 -7.91 -13.89
N PRO A 21 2.66 -7.82 -15.11
CA PRO A 21 4.01 -8.26 -15.44
C PRO A 21 5.05 -7.47 -14.66
N ALA A 22 6.24 -8.04 -14.45
CA ALA A 22 7.29 -7.44 -13.66
C ALA A 22 7.77 -6.07 -14.18
N GLU A 23 7.56 -5.71 -15.45
CA GLU A 23 8.11 -4.49 -16.08
C GLU A 23 9.53 -4.15 -15.55
N ASP A 24 9.83 -2.88 -15.28
CA ASP A 24 11.09 -2.42 -14.65
C ASP A 24 11.12 -2.59 -13.11
N GLY A 25 10.24 -3.41 -12.53
CA GLY A 25 10.03 -3.56 -11.08
C GLY A 25 9.78 -5.01 -10.60
N PRO A 26 9.33 -5.21 -9.35
CA PRO A 26 8.86 -6.50 -8.88
C PRO A 26 7.57 -6.87 -9.59
N SER A 27 7.29 -8.17 -9.80
CA SER A 27 5.97 -8.65 -10.24
C SER A 27 4.87 -8.18 -9.28
N GLY A 28 3.63 -8.15 -9.76
CA GLY A 28 2.52 -7.72 -8.90
C GLY A 28 2.34 -8.64 -7.69
N ALA A 29 2.59 -9.94 -7.84
CA ALA A 29 2.60 -10.90 -6.74
C ALA A 29 3.72 -10.62 -5.71
N ALA A 30 4.94 -10.32 -6.18
CA ALA A 30 6.05 -9.98 -5.30
C ALA A 30 5.80 -8.67 -4.55
N TRP A 31 5.21 -7.68 -5.22
CA TRP A 31 4.80 -6.43 -4.60
C TRP A 31 3.73 -6.64 -3.53
N LEU A 32 2.66 -7.39 -3.84
CA LEU A 32 1.59 -7.72 -2.88
C LEU A 32 2.11 -8.41 -1.63
N SER A 33 3.07 -9.34 -1.79
CA SER A 33 3.68 -10.05 -0.67
C SER A 33 4.47 -9.11 0.26
N ALA A 34 5.15 -8.10 -0.29
CA ALA A 34 5.93 -7.14 0.49
C ALA A 34 5.08 -5.99 1.10
N LEU A 35 3.88 -5.77 0.55
CA LEU A 35 3.04 -4.61 0.86
C LEU A 35 2.66 -4.49 2.35
N PRO A 36 2.25 -5.54 3.08
CA PRO A 36 1.92 -5.43 4.50
C PRO A 36 3.10 -4.94 5.35
N GLY A 37 4.31 -5.38 5.03
CA GLY A 37 5.54 -4.95 5.72
C GLY A 37 5.83 -3.47 5.49
N HIS A 38 5.74 -3.00 4.24
CA HIS A 38 5.94 -1.60 3.89
C HIS A 38 4.90 -0.67 4.51
N VAL A 39 3.63 -1.11 4.56
CA VAL A 39 2.56 -0.35 5.23
C VAL A 39 2.83 -0.27 6.74
N ALA A 40 3.17 -1.39 7.39
CA ALA A 40 3.46 -1.39 8.83
C ALA A 40 4.63 -0.46 9.18
N GLU A 41 5.71 -0.50 8.38
CA GLU A 41 6.87 0.38 8.54
C GLU A 41 6.50 1.87 8.34
N ALA A 42 5.65 2.19 7.37
CA ALA A 42 5.20 3.56 7.14
C ALA A 42 4.29 4.07 8.27
N LEU A 43 3.37 3.24 8.75
CA LEU A 43 2.48 3.57 9.87
C LEU A 43 3.28 3.87 11.13
N ASP A 44 4.28 3.04 11.44
CA ASP A 44 5.15 3.24 12.59
C ASP A 44 6.01 4.50 12.44
N ARG A 45 6.74 4.60 11.32
CA ARG A 45 7.63 5.74 11.01
C ARG A 45 6.92 7.09 11.10
N TRP A 46 5.67 7.17 10.65
CA TRP A 46 4.92 8.42 10.58
C TRP A 46 3.93 8.62 11.74
N THR A 47 3.86 7.65 12.65
CA THR A 47 2.95 7.65 13.81
C THR A 47 1.49 7.80 13.37
N LEU A 48 1.06 6.89 12.51
CA LEU A 48 -0.26 6.88 11.88
C LEU A 48 -1.12 5.76 12.43
N THR A 49 -2.42 6.02 12.53
CA THR A 49 -3.44 5.01 12.85
C THR A 49 -4.34 4.79 11.65
N VAL A 50 -4.69 3.54 11.33
CA VAL A 50 -5.64 3.22 10.24
C VAL A 50 -7.02 3.76 10.58
N ASP A 51 -7.66 4.42 9.62
CA ASP A 51 -8.95 5.13 9.77
C ASP A 51 -9.99 4.68 8.75
N GLY A 52 -10.04 3.37 8.51
CA GLY A 52 -11.02 2.77 7.61
C GLY A 52 -10.44 1.69 6.69
N PRO A 53 -11.30 1.10 5.85
CA PRO A 53 -10.89 0.06 4.93
C PRO A 53 -9.98 0.63 3.83
N PRO A 54 -8.97 -0.12 3.38
CA PRO A 54 -8.19 0.26 2.21
C PRO A 54 -9.06 0.32 0.95
N THR A 55 -8.73 1.24 0.07
CA THR A 55 -9.22 1.30 -1.31
C THR A 55 -8.08 1.05 -2.28
N ALA A 56 -8.41 0.70 -3.52
CA ALA A 56 -7.43 0.24 -4.48
C ALA A 56 -7.56 1.00 -5.80
N ALA A 57 -6.41 1.42 -6.34
CA ALA A 57 -6.26 1.99 -7.66
C ALA A 57 -5.39 1.05 -8.52
N PRO A 58 -5.44 1.11 -9.87
CA PRO A 58 -4.73 0.18 -10.74
C PRO A 58 -3.22 0.03 -10.48
N GLN A 59 -2.58 1.03 -9.85
CA GLN A 59 -1.14 1.06 -9.57
C GLN A 59 -0.83 1.47 -8.11
N ALA A 60 -1.83 1.47 -7.23
CA ALA A 60 -1.64 1.92 -5.85
C ALA A 60 -2.66 1.33 -4.87
N LEU A 61 -2.23 1.11 -3.64
CA LEU A 61 -3.10 0.95 -2.50
C LEU A 61 -3.31 2.33 -1.83
N LEU A 62 -4.54 2.63 -1.46
CA LEU A 62 -4.90 3.84 -0.72
C LEU A 62 -5.45 3.41 0.65
N LEU A 63 -4.76 3.75 1.73
CA LEU A 63 -5.16 3.42 3.09
C LEU A 63 -5.53 4.69 3.84
N PRO A 64 -6.81 4.86 4.24
CA PRO A 64 -7.20 5.93 5.15
C PRO A 64 -6.43 5.81 6.46
N VAL A 65 -5.82 6.91 6.90
CA VAL A 65 -5.05 6.97 8.14
C VAL A 65 -5.29 8.30 8.86
N ARG A 66 -5.00 8.37 10.15
CA ARG A 66 -4.97 9.60 10.92
C ARG A 66 -3.59 9.88 11.47
N ARG A 67 -3.26 11.17 11.55
CA ARG A 67 -2.11 11.68 12.29
C ARG A 67 -2.57 12.80 13.20
N ARG A 68 -2.51 12.61 14.53
CA ARG A 68 -2.96 13.64 15.50
C ARG A 68 -4.35 14.19 15.15
N ASP A 69 -5.29 13.29 14.87
CA ASP A 69 -6.67 13.58 14.46
C ASP A 69 -6.85 14.22 13.07
N GLU A 70 -5.79 14.47 12.32
CA GLU A 70 -5.88 14.89 10.93
C GLU A 70 -6.07 13.67 10.02
N PRO A 71 -7.14 13.61 9.21
CA PRO A 71 -7.32 12.55 8.23
C PRO A 71 -6.33 12.72 7.08
N LEU A 72 -5.69 11.63 6.70
CA LEU A 72 -4.73 11.54 5.60
C LEU A 72 -4.96 10.23 4.84
N THR A 73 -4.37 10.13 3.65
CA THR A 73 -4.31 8.88 2.89
C THR A 73 -2.85 8.44 2.75
N LEU A 74 -2.56 7.24 3.23
CA LEU A 74 -1.31 6.54 2.93
C LEU A 74 -1.44 5.88 1.56
N VAL A 75 -0.65 6.34 0.59
CA VAL A 75 -0.63 5.81 -0.77
C VAL A 75 0.60 4.94 -0.95
N ALA A 76 0.41 3.64 -1.19
CA ALA A 76 1.49 2.71 -1.50
C ALA A 76 1.49 2.38 -3.00
N HIS A 77 2.47 2.90 -3.72
CA HIS A 77 2.61 2.69 -5.16
C HIS A 77 3.44 1.45 -5.48
N ARG A 78 3.09 0.76 -6.56
CA ARG A 78 4.01 -0.23 -7.14
C ARG A 78 5.22 0.50 -7.74
N PRO A 79 6.46 0.08 -7.43
CA PRO A 79 7.65 0.74 -7.98
C PRO A 79 7.76 0.49 -9.49
N ARG A 80 8.09 1.55 -10.25
CA ARG A 80 8.34 1.51 -11.71
C ARG A 80 9.83 1.50 -12.11
N ARG A 81 10.72 1.28 -11.15
CA ARG A 81 12.14 1.00 -11.34
C ARG A 81 12.59 0.30 -10.07
N ALA A 82 13.44 -0.72 -10.15
CA ALA A 82 14.08 -1.35 -8.99
C ALA A 82 15.03 -0.37 -8.26
N THR A 83 14.52 0.75 -7.76
CA THR A 83 15.23 1.68 -6.89
C THR A 83 14.49 1.76 -5.56
N ARG A 84 15.26 1.58 -4.49
CA ARG A 84 14.87 1.40 -3.10
C ARG A 84 14.44 2.71 -2.43
N THR A 85 13.66 3.55 -3.09
CA THR A 85 13.16 4.81 -2.53
C THR A 85 11.71 4.63 -2.09
N ALA A 86 11.36 5.17 -0.91
CA ALA A 86 10.11 4.88 -0.21
C ALA A 86 8.88 4.96 -1.12
N GLN A 87 8.18 3.82 -1.24
CA GLN A 87 7.02 3.58 -2.11
C GLN A 87 5.70 4.09 -1.53
N VAL A 88 5.79 4.78 -0.40
CA VAL A 88 4.67 5.25 0.38
C VAL A 88 4.70 6.78 0.42
N ALA A 89 3.53 7.39 0.29
CA ALA A 89 3.34 8.83 0.39
C ALA A 89 2.12 9.14 1.25
N LEU A 90 2.13 10.30 1.90
CA LEU A 90 0.93 10.86 2.55
C LEU A 90 0.28 11.90 1.65
N ARG A 91 -1.05 11.85 1.60
CA ARG A 91 -1.89 12.83 0.90
C ARG A 91 -2.92 13.35 1.88
N THR A 92 -3.24 14.64 1.76
CA THR A 92 -4.33 15.33 2.45
C THR A 92 -5.62 15.22 1.66
#